data_AF-A5Z4D8-F1
#
_entry.id   AF-A5Z4D8-F1
#
_cell.length_a   1.000
_cell.length_b   1.000
_cell.length_c   1.000
_cell.angle_alpha   90.00
_cell.angle_beta   90.00
_cell.angle_gamma   90.00
#
_symmetry.space_group_name_H-M   'P 1'
#
loop_
_entity.id
_entity.type
_entity.pdbx_description
1 polymer ?
#
loop_
_entity_poly.entity_id
_entity_poly.type
_entity_poly.pdbx_seq_one_letter_code
_entity_poly.pdbx_strand_id
1 'polypeptide(L)'
;MKKIKLIIVIGLLSITIPQMNVNTFTVQAATVKKVSGVKKSKVKEGSYFYSKKKYYDGCYRKISWKKIKGVKGYQIYRYDYYAKKWNKILTTKNTSFKITDMCEGEKVKLKVRAYKKKKGKKIYGKFSKSLTYTEKSELYYTKNDKLIKKGCYASGVNGYHKYCDQQAFMLQNDYRKKANVVKLEWSDVLYEICKVRAKDIVDEFSHKKLDSTAKNILKNKYGYEEWMLWGNVGTKGYGVCIISGENIFSGSSSPKQAMKSWKTSQGHYHNMVHPDYRYGAIASYKGCWAAVFSMVDVDEIVLNNNTESLEPVLKILDRE
;
A
#
# COMPACT_ATOMS: atom_id res chain seq x y z
N MET A 1 -52.75 -26.19 -70.94
CA MET A 1 -53.16 -25.57 -69.65
C MET A 1 -51.93 -25.08 -68.92
N LYS A 2 -51.92 -23.79 -68.56
CA LYS A 2 -50.85 -23.07 -67.85
C LYS A 2 -50.62 -23.66 -66.45
N LYS A 3 -49.36 -23.85 -66.05
CA LYS A 3 -48.91 -23.64 -64.67
C LYS A 3 -47.60 -22.85 -64.67
N ILE A 4 -47.53 -21.95 -63.70
CA ILE A 4 -46.75 -20.72 -63.64
C ILE A 4 -45.60 -20.91 -62.63
N LYS A 5 -44.43 -20.34 -62.98
CA LYS A 5 -43.32 -19.78 -62.16
C LYS A 5 -42.74 -20.60 -60.99
N LEU A 6 -41.41 -20.69 -60.94
CA LEU A 6 -40.59 -19.81 -60.08
C LEU A 6 -39.11 -19.91 -60.50
N ILE A 7 -38.53 -18.82 -61.03
CA ILE A 7 -37.09 -18.69 -61.23
C ILE A 7 -36.54 -18.04 -59.94
N ILE A 8 -35.76 -18.80 -59.17
CA ILE A 8 -34.99 -18.25 -58.05
C ILE A 8 -33.64 -17.82 -58.63
N VAL A 9 -33.46 -16.51 -58.77
CA VAL A 9 -32.17 -15.88 -59.00
C VAL A 9 -31.40 -15.93 -57.69
N ILE A 10 -30.44 -16.85 -57.57
CA ILE A 10 -29.47 -16.83 -56.46
C ILE A 10 -28.41 -15.78 -56.85
N GLY A 11 -28.59 -14.56 -56.34
CA GLY A 11 -27.54 -13.54 -56.39
C GLY A 11 -26.33 -14.02 -55.59
N LEU A 12 -25.17 -14.13 -56.24
CA LEU A 12 -23.89 -14.17 -55.54
C LEU A 12 -23.70 -12.84 -54.82
N LEU A 13 -23.98 -12.81 -53.52
CA LEU A 13 -23.50 -11.76 -52.64
C LEU A 13 -21.97 -11.89 -52.56
N SER A 14 -21.26 -11.08 -53.33
CA SER A 14 -19.83 -10.85 -53.16
C SER A 14 -19.62 -10.12 -51.83
N ILE A 15 -19.37 -10.86 -50.76
CA ILE A 15 -18.96 -10.30 -49.48
C ILE A 15 -17.53 -9.78 -49.67
N THR A 16 -17.39 -8.49 -49.92
CA THR A 16 -16.12 -7.80 -49.80
C THR A 16 -15.66 -7.92 -48.35
N ILE A 17 -14.69 -8.79 -48.08
CA ILE A 17 -13.98 -8.83 -46.81
C ILE A 17 -13.23 -7.49 -46.71
N PRO A 18 -13.54 -6.58 -45.77
CA PRO A 18 -12.72 -5.40 -45.59
C PRO A 18 -11.32 -5.85 -45.19
N GLN A 19 -10.32 -5.48 -45.99
CA GLN A 19 -8.91 -5.60 -45.61
C GLN A 19 -8.76 -4.97 -44.22
N MET A 20 -8.53 -5.81 -43.22
CA MET A 20 -8.09 -5.35 -41.92
C MET A 20 -6.77 -4.63 -42.14
N ASN A 21 -6.78 -3.31 -41.99
CA ASN A 21 -5.58 -2.50 -41.86
C ASN A 21 -4.70 -3.17 -40.80
N VAL A 22 -3.62 -3.78 -41.28
CA VAL A 22 -2.54 -4.23 -40.42
C VAL A 22 -1.99 -2.94 -39.83
N ASN A 23 -2.46 -2.60 -38.63
CA ASN A 23 -1.86 -1.56 -37.82
C ASN A 23 -0.45 -2.05 -37.53
N THR A 24 0.49 -1.68 -38.40
CA THR A 24 1.90 -1.80 -38.13
C THR A 24 2.14 -1.07 -36.82
N PHE A 25 2.32 -1.83 -35.74
CA PHE A 25 2.81 -1.29 -34.49
C PHE A 25 4.20 -0.74 -34.79
N THR A 26 4.28 0.54 -35.17
CA THR A 26 5.55 1.24 -35.21
C THR A 26 6.09 1.23 -33.79
N VAL A 27 7.04 0.35 -33.51
CA VAL A 27 7.86 0.40 -32.31
C VAL A 27 8.62 1.70 -32.39
N GLN A 28 8.07 2.76 -31.78
CA GLN A 28 8.70 4.06 -31.77
C GLN A 28 10.01 3.92 -30.98
N ALA A 29 11.13 3.83 -31.69
CA ALA A 29 12.47 3.77 -31.10
C ALA A 29 12.55 4.85 -30.02
N ALA A 30 12.93 4.46 -28.80
CA ALA A 30 12.87 5.32 -27.63
C ALA A 30 13.77 6.55 -27.83
N THR A 31 13.20 7.66 -28.33
CA THR A 31 13.91 8.92 -28.58
C THR A 31 14.35 9.63 -27.29
N VAL A 32 14.19 8.98 -26.13
CA VAL A 32 14.64 9.45 -24.82
C VAL A 32 15.57 8.38 -24.26
N LYS A 33 16.83 8.78 -24.01
CA LYS A 33 17.88 7.90 -23.48
C LYS A 33 17.44 7.22 -22.17
N LYS A 34 17.89 5.99 -21.95
CA LYS A 34 17.69 5.25 -20.69
C LYS A 34 18.42 5.96 -19.55
N VAL A 35 17.76 6.10 -18.40
CA VAL A 35 18.38 6.67 -17.20
C VAL A 35 19.44 5.71 -16.64
N SER A 36 20.62 6.24 -16.30
CA SER A 36 21.76 5.49 -15.76
C SER A 36 22.33 6.14 -14.49
N GLY A 37 23.14 5.38 -13.75
CA GLY A 37 23.80 5.85 -12.53
C GLY A 37 22.85 6.15 -11.37
N VAL A 38 21.71 5.44 -11.29
CA VAL A 38 20.79 5.55 -10.15
C VAL A 38 21.50 5.02 -8.92
N LYS A 39 21.71 5.88 -7.92
CA LYS A 39 22.43 5.52 -6.69
C LYS A 39 21.83 6.19 -5.46
N LYS A 40 22.05 5.54 -4.30
CA LYS A 40 21.75 6.10 -2.98
C LYS A 40 23.00 6.77 -2.39
N SER A 41 22.83 7.91 -1.74
CA SER A 41 23.88 8.49 -0.89
C SER A 41 23.98 7.75 0.45
N LYS A 42 24.99 8.06 1.26
CA LYS A 42 24.91 7.86 2.73
C LYS A 42 23.74 8.67 3.31
N VAL A 43 23.29 8.33 4.51
CA VAL A 43 22.34 9.18 5.26
C VAL A 43 23.00 10.53 5.46
N LYS A 44 22.21 11.60 5.33
CA LYS A 44 22.68 12.97 5.51
C LYS A 44 21.98 13.55 6.72
N GLU A 45 22.78 14.01 7.67
CA GLU A 45 22.30 14.84 8.76
C GLU A 45 21.77 16.17 8.20
N GLY A 46 20.67 16.62 8.77
CA GLY A 46 19.88 17.71 8.24
C GLY A 46 19.50 18.74 9.29
N SER A 47 19.82 18.52 10.56
CA SER A 47 19.52 19.46 11.63
C SER A 47 20.36 20.72 11.53
N TYR A 48 19.69 21.87 11.37
CA TYR A 48 20.33 23.19 11.45
C TYR A 48 19.30 24.30 11.69
N PHE A 49 19.69 25.28 12.50
CA PHE A 49 18.93 26.49 12.77
C PHE A 49 19.28 27.54 11.72
N TYR A 50 18.32 27.93 10.89
CA TYR A 50 18.52 28.99 9.89
C TYR A 50 18.11 30.37 10.43
N SER A 51 17.06 30.41 11.27
CA SER A 51 16.64 31.60 12.03
C SER A 51 15.64 31.21 13.13
N LYS A 52 15.27 32.17 13.99
CA LYS A 52 14.20 31.99 15.00
C LYS A 52 12.87 31.46 14.44
N LYS A 53 12.60 31.64 13.14
CA LYS A 53 11.36 31.21 12.46
C LYS A 53 11.54 29.99 11.54
N LYS A 54 12.77 29.48 11.39
CA LYS A 54 13.09 28.44 10.42
C LYS A 54 14.20 27.53 10.94
N TYR A 55 13.83 26.35 11.41
CA TYR A 55 14.75 25.27 11.72
C TYR A 55 14.41 24.01 10.93
N TYR A 56 15.44 23.23 10.67
CA TYR A 56 15.37 21.92 10.08
C TYR A 56 15.86 20.92 11.11
N ASP A 57 15.24 19.75 11.12
CA ASP A 57 15.60 18.68 12.05
C ASP A 57 15.51 17.30 11.39
N GLY A 58 16.38 16.40 11.84
CA GLY A 58 16.47 15.02 11.45
C GLY A 58 17.34 14.76 10.22
N CYS A 59 17.24 13.55 9.70
CA CYS A 59 18.09 13.04 8.64
C CYS A 59 17.31 12.59 7.40
N TYR A 60 17.99 12.59 6.25
CA TYR A 60 17.38 12.17 4.98
C TYR A 60 18.35 11.38 4.11
N ARG A 61 17.80 10.67 3.13
CA ARG A 61 18.59 9.98 2.10
C ARG A 61 18.38 10.61 0.73
N LYS A 62 19.46 10.81 -0.03
CA LYS A 62 19.38 11.31 -1.41
C LYS A 62 19.46 10.14 -2.40
N ILE A 63 18.51 10.08 -3.33
CA ILE A 63 18.60 9.24 -4.53
C ILE A 63 18.91 10.14 -5.72
N SER A 64 19.92 9.80 -6.52
CA SER A 64 20.36 10.60 -7.67
C SER A 64 20.68 9.75 -8.90
N TRP A 65 20.71 10.39 -10.07
CA TRP A 65 21.04 9.78 -11.36
C TRP A 65 21.77 10.76 -12.29
N LYS A 66 22.34 10.25 -13.39
CA LYS A 66 23.02 11.08 -14.40
C LYS A 66 22.00 11.95 -15.17
N LYS A 67 22.34 13.21 -15.42
CA LYS A 67 21.52 14.16 -16.20
C LYS A 67 21.42 13.70 -17.66
N ILE A 68 20.22 13.72 -18.22
CA ILE A 68 19.99 13.55 -19.66
C ILE A 68 19.67 14.93 -20.25
N LYS A 69 20.45 15.39 -21.24
CA LYS A 69 20.19 16.66 -21.93
C LYS A 69 18.88 16.57 -22.75
N GLY A 70 18.14 17.67 -22.83
CA GLY A 70 16.92 17.78 -23.65
C GLY A 70 15.65 17.11 -23.11
N VAL A 71 15.64 16.61 -21.86
CA VAL A 71 14.44 16.05 -21.23
C VAL A 71 13.71 17.09 -20.38
N LYS A 72 12.38 16.96 -20.24
CA LYS A 72 11.56 17.87 -19.42
C LYS A 72 11.62 17.51 -17.94
N GLY A 73 11.87 16.23 -17.62
CA GLY A 73 12.03 15.76 -16.26
C GLY A 73 12.08 14.24 -16.16
N TYR A 74 11.84 13.75 -14.96
CA TYR A 74 11.95 12.34 -14.58
C TYR A 74 10.72 11.91 -13.79
N GLN A 75 10.37 10.63 -13.91
CA GLN A 75 9.41 9.96 -13.06
C GLN A 75 10.12 8.88 -12.25
N ILE A 76 9.84 8.86 -10.96
CA ILE A 76 10.37 7.88 -10.02
C ILE A 76 9.23 6.93 -9.68
N TYR A 77 9.53 5.64 -9.76
CA TYR A 77 8.63 4.57 -9.39
C TYR A 77 9.23 3.77 -8.24
N ARG A 78 8.37 3.36 -7.32
CA ARG A 78 8.67 2.48 -6.21
C ARG A 78 7.90 1.18 -6.35
N TYR A 79 8.54 0.06 -6.05
CA TYR A 79 7.88 -1.24 -6.03
C TYR A 79 7.16 -1.44 -4.69
N ASP A 80 5.91 -1.83 -4.78
CA ASP A 80 5.08 -2.30 -3.68
C ASP A 80 5.25 -3.82 -3.57
N TYR A 81 5.84 -4.29 -2.47
CA TYR A 81 6.11 -5.72 -2.28
C TYR A 81 4.83 -6.51 -1.97
N TYR A 82 3.85 -5.87 -1.33
CA TYR A 82 2.59 -6.50 -0.99
C TYR A 82 1.71 -6.61 -2.24
N ALA A 83 1.43 -5.49 -2.90
CA ALA A 83 0.61 -5.46 -4.12
C ALA A 83 1.34 -5.92 -5.39
N LYS A 84 2.63 -6.28 -5.27
CA LYS A 84 3.51 -6.75 -6.37
C LYS A 84 3.50 -5.85 -7.61
N LYS A 85 3.38 -4.52 -7.43
CA LYS A 85 3.23 -3.55 -8.52
C LYS A 85 4.15 -2.34 -8.39
N TRP A 86 4.37 -1.64 -9.51
CA TRP A 86 5.17 -0.41 -9.53
C TRP A 86 4.27 0.83 -9.44
N ASN A 87 4.43 1.60 -8.36
CA ASN A 87 3.71 2.84 -8.13
C ASN A 87 4.59 4.05 -8.48
N LYS A 88 4.03 5.03 -9.20
CA LYS A 88 4.72 6.31 -9.46
C LYS A 88 4.67 7.16 -8.21
N ILE A 89 5.83 7.47 -7.62
CA ILE A 89 5.92 8.20 -6.35
C ILE A 89 6.30 9.67 -6.50
N LEU A 90 6.96 10.05 -7.59
CA LEU A 90 7.38 11.44 -7.80
C LEU A 90 7.57 11.75 -9.28
N THR A 91 7.29 13.00 -9.66
CA THR A 91 7.76 13.60 -10.91
C THR A 91 8.60 14.82 -10.57
N THR A 92 9.79 14.95 -11.15
CA THR A 92 10.71 16.05 -10.84
C THR A 92 11.49 16.50 -12.08
N LYS A 93 11.92 17.77 -12.10
CA LYS A 93 12.88 18.29 -13.09
C LYS A 93 14.34 18.03 -12.68
N ASN A 94 14.57 17.78 -11.39
CA ASN A 94 15.88 17.56 -10.82
C ASN A 94 16.42 16.17 -11.17
N THR A 95 17.72 15.97 -11.02
CA THR A 95 18.39 14.66 -11.17
C THR A 95 18.53 13.90 -9.86
N SER A 96 17.74 14.30 -8.86
CA SER A 96 17.70 13.68 -7.54
C SER A 96 16.44 14.06 -6.79
N PHE A 97 16.11 13.27 -5.77
CA PHE A 97 15.15 13.61 -4.73
C PHE A 97 15.66 13.15 -3.36
N LYS A 98 15.05 13.69 -2.29
CA LYS A 98 15.29 13.24 -0.92
C LYS A 98 14.19 12.27 -0.51
N ILE A 99 14.53 11.21 0.20
CA ILE A 99 13.64 10.42 1.03
C ILE A 99 13.77 11.00 2.42
N THR A 100 12.68 11.54 2.93
CA THR A 100 12.64 12.34 4.17
C THR A 100 11.88 11.63 5.29
N ASP A 101 11.33 10.46 5.02
CA ASP A 101 10.45 9.73 5.93
C ASP A 101 10.48 8.24 5.55
N MET A 102 10.99 7.38 6.43
CA MET A 102 11.19 5.95 6.15
C MET A 102 11.49 5.16 7.44
N CYS A 103 10.87 4.00 7.59
CA CYS A 103 11.16 3.07 8.68
C CYS A 103 12.57 2.48 8.56
N GLU A 104 13.19 2.18 9.71
CA GLU A 104 14.35 1.30 9.75
C GLU A 104 13.98 -0.13 9.27
N GLY A 105 14.85 -0.77 8.51
CA GLY A 105 14.65 -2.14 8.02
C GLY A 105 13.73 -2.25 6.80
N GLU A 106 13.17 -1.15 6.30
CA GLU A 106 12.28 -1.15 5.14
C GLU A 106 13.03 -1.54 3.86
N LYS A 107 12.53 -2.53 3.12
CA LYS A 107 13.05 -2.90 1.81
C LYS A 107 12.55 -1.91 0.76
N VAL A 108 13.49 -1.37 0.00
CA VAL A 108 13.25 -0.35 -1.02
C VAL A 108 13.67 -0.89 -2.38
N LYS A 109 12.81 -0.71 -3.39
CA LYS A 109 13.14 -0.97 -4.79
C LYS A 109 12.58 0.14 -5.67
N LEU A 110 13.48 0.86 -6.35
CA LEU A 110 13.19 2.07 -7.12
C LEU A 110 13.63 1.92 -8.57
N LYS A 111 12.92 2.59 -9.48
CA LYS A 111 13.38 2.80 -10.87
C LYS A 111 12.98 4.19 -11.35
N VAL A 112 13.77 4.73 -12.28
CA VAL A 112 13.59 6.09 -12.81
C VAL A 112 13.47 6.04 -14.33
N ARG A 113 12.57 6.84 -14.90
CA ARG A 113 12.55 7.10 -16.35
C ARG A 113 12.52 8.59 -16.63
N ALA A 114 13.19 9.01 -17.70
CA ALA A 114 13.10 10.38 -18.20
C ALA A 114 11.89 10.54 -19.12
N TYR A 115 11.41 11.78 -19.26
CA TYR A 115 10.40 12.13 -20.26
C TYR A 115 10.67 13.49 -20.88
N LYS A 116 10.27 13.64 -22.14
CA LYS A 116 10.22 14.94 -22.85
C LYS A 116 8.79 15.27 -23.25
N LYS A 117 8.56 16.51 -23.64
CA LYS A 117 7.30 16.93 -24.27
C LYS A 117 7.58 17.28 -25.74
N LYS A 118 6.80 16.74 -26.66
CA LYS A 118 6.82 17.10 -28.10
C LYS A 118 5.38 17.29 -28.54
N LYS A 119 5.04 18.48 -29.08
CA LYS A 119 3.67 18.84 -29.50
C LYS A 119 2.61 18.50 -28.42
N GLY A 120 2.82 18.95 -27.18
CA GLY A 120 1.92 18.68 -26.04
C GLY A 120 2.00 17.26 -25.44
N LYS A 121 2.42 16.24 -26.20
CA LYS A 121 2.46 14.83 -25.75
C LYS A 121 3.74 14.50 -24.98
N LYS A 122 3.62 13.69 -23.91
CA LYS A 122 4.78 13.18 -23.14
C LYS A 122 5.34 11.94 -23.82
N ILE A 123 6.63 11.97 -24.12
CA ILE A 123 7.37 10.81 -24.65
C ILE A 123 8.30 10.30 -23.55
N TYR A 124 8.21 9.02 -23.25
CA TYR A 124 8.92 8.38 -22.14
C TYR A 124 10.12 7.56 -22.63
N GLY A 125 11.23 7.63 -21.89
CA GLY A 125 12.37 6.74 -22.09
C GLY A 125 12.21 5.41 -21.37
N LYS A 126 13.09 4.45 -21.69
CA LYS A 126 13.21 3.19 -20.94
C LYS A 126 13.54 3.46 -19.47
N PHE A 127 13.01 2.63 -18.57
CA PHE A 127 13.36 2.66 -17.15
C PHE A 127 14.85 2.34 -16.93
N SER A 128 15.43 2.91 -15.89
CA SER A 128 16.75 2.54 -15.38
C SER A 128 16.81 1.08 -14.93
N LYS A 129 18.02 0.55 -14.69
CA LYS A 129 18.16 -0.59 -13.78
C LYS A 129 17.53 -0.24 -12.43
N SER A 130 16.91 -1.22 -11.76
CA SER A 130 16.33 -0.99 -10.44
C SER A 130 17.43 -0.81 -9.39
N LEU A 131 17.25 0.17 -8.51
CA LEU A 131 18.02 0.33 -7.29
C LEU A 131 17.25 -0.40 -6.17
N THR A 132 17.86 -1.42 -5.58
CA THR A 132 17.30 -2.18 -4.45
C THR A 132 18.22 -2.03 -3.24
N TYR A 133 17.66 -1.77 -2.07
CA TYR A 133 18.40 -1.75 -0.80
C TYR A 133 17.43 -1.90 0.38
N THR A 134 17.97 -2.19 1.57
CA THR A 134 17.24 -2.10 2.84
C THR A 134 17.70 -0.85 3.58
N GLU A 135 16.77 -0.04 4.06
CA GLU A 135 17.10 1.12 4.89
C GLU A 135 17.58 0.65 6.27
N LYS A 136 18.67 1.24 6.77
CA LYS A 136 19.32 0.84 8.03
C LYS A 136 19.13 1.87 9.15
N SER A 137 18.45 2.96 8.86
CA SER A 137 18.22 4.06 9.80
C SER A 137 16.80 4.55 9.62
N GLU A 138 16.13 4.87 10.72
CA GLU A 138 14.92 5.67 10.64
C GLU A 138 15.25 7.02 9.98
N LEU A 139 14.48 7.41 8.98
CA LEU A 139 14.62 8.70 8.33
C LEU A 139 13.41 9.55 8.71
N TYR A 140 13.66 10.76 9.16
CA TYR A 140 12.66 11.81 9.34
C TYR A 140 13.34 13.14 9.06
N TYR A 141 12.72 14.00 8.25
CA TYR A 141 13.30 15.32 7.94
C TYR A 141 12.22 16.38 7.86
N THR A 142 12.26 17.31 8.81
CA THR A 142 11.21 18.29 9.05
C THR A 142 11.69 19.72 8.83
N LYS A 143 10.73 20.63 8.64
CA LYS A 143 10.91 22.08 8.72
C LYS A 143 9.86 22.61 9.67
N ASN A 144 10.28 23.21 10.78
CA ASN A 144 9.37 23.67 11.84
C ASN A 144 8.40 22.55 12.27
N ASP A 145 8.95 21.37 12.62
CA ASP A 145 8.27 20.11 12.96
C ASP A 145 7.36 19.50 11.88
N LYS A 146 7.26 20.13 10.71
CA LYS A 146 6.45 19.64 9.59
C LYS A 146 7.30 18.89 8.59
N LEU A 147 6.91 17.65 8.29
CA LEU A 147 7.61 16.82 7.31
C LEU A 147 7.72 17.50 5.94
N ILE A 148 8.91 17.47 5.34
CA ILE A 148 9.16 18.11 4.05
C ILE A 148 8.63 17.23 2.90
N LYS A 149 7.51 17.64 2.30
CA LYS A 149 6.87 16.90 1.19
C LYS A 149 7.32 17.36 -0.21
N LYS A 150 7.54 18.67 -0.41
CA LYS A 150 7.79 19.24 -1.75
C LYS A 150 9.15 18.80 -2.31
N GLY A 151 9.14 18.14 -3.48
CA GLY A 151 10.36 17.67 -4.15
C GLY A 151 11.06 16.49 -3.46
N CYS A 152 10.39 15.91 -2.47
CA CYS A 152 10.87 14.77 -1.68
C CYS A 152 9.88 13.61 -1.80
N TYR A 153 10.35 12.44 -1.40
CA TYR A 153 9.49 11.30 -1.13
C TYR A 153 9.29 11.23 0.38
N ALA A 154 8.03 11.38 0.77
CA ALA A 154 7.54 11.02 2.09
C ALA A 154 6.80 9.69 1.96
N SER A 155 6.86 8.85 2.99
CA SER A 155 6.02 7.67 3.00
C SER A 155 4.54 8.09 3.06
N GLY A 156 3.71 7.46 2.24
CA GLY A 156 2.24 7.41 2.40
C GLY A 156 1.45 8.73 2.59
N VAL A 157 1.90 9.88 2.08
CA VAL A 157 1.16 11.18 2.02
C VAL A 157 0.16 11.35 3.18
N ASN A 158 0.61 11.30 4.44
CA ASN A 158 -0.09 11.73 5.69
C ASN A 158 0.68 11.33 6.97
N GLY A 159 1.98 11.03 6.88
CA GLY A 159 2.82 10.66 8.04
C GLY A 159 2.75 9.19 8.43
N TYR A 160 2.28 8.32 7.52
CA TYR A 160 2.19 6.88 7.72
C TYR A 160 3.03 6.12 6.71
N HIS A 161 3.59 4.99 7.13
CA HIS A 161 4.58 4.26 6.37
C HIS A 161 4.00 3.10 5.56
N LYS A 162 2.99 3.31 4.70
CA LYS A 162 2.27 2.21 4.00
C LYS A 162 3.17 1.07 3.46
N TYR A 163 4.29 1.38 2.82
CA TYR A 163 5.22 0.36 2.33
C TYR A 163 5.93 -0.43 3.43
N CYS A 164 6.29 0.20 4.54
CA CYS A 164 6.86 -0.42 5.74
C CYS A 164 5.79 -1.22 6.49
N ASP A 165 4.61 -0.64 6.67
CA ASP A 165 3.45 -1.23 7.31
C ASP A 165 3.01 -2.53 6.62
N GLN A 166 2.92 -2.51 5.29
CA GLN A 166 2.63 -3.70 4.49
C GLN A 166 3.76 -4.75 4.56
N GLN A 167 5.01 -4.33 4.67
CA GLN A 167 6.12 -5.27 4.90
C GLN A 167 6.06 -5.89 6.30
N ALA A 168 5.61 -5.15 7.31
CA ALA A 168 5.32 -5.68 8.63
C ALA A 168 4.20 -6.74 8.56
N PHE A 169 3.13 -6.46 7.81
CA PHE A 169 2.05 -7.43 7.58
C PHE A 169 2.50 -8.67 6.79
N MET A 170 3.43 -8.53 5.84
CA MET A 170 4.05 -9.68 5.19
C MET A 170 4.84 -10.55 6.19
N LEU A 171 5.62 -9.93 7.09
CA LEU A 171 6.35 -10.65 8.14
C LEU A 171 5.40 -11.34 9.13
N GLN A 172 4.30 -10.68 9.50
CA GLN A 172 3.22 -11.27 10.29
C GLN A 172 2.69 -12.55 9.64
N ASN A 173 2.43 -12.52 8.33
CA ASN A 173 2.01 -13.69 7.57
C ASN A 173 3.08 -14.79 7.44
N ASP A 174 4.37 -14.43 7.45
CA ASP A 174 5.44 -15.44 7.52
C ASP A 174 5.41 -16.22 8.85
N TYR A 175 4.99 -15.61 9.96
CA TYR A 175 4.78 -16.32 11.23
C TYR A 175 3.58 -17.25 11.18
N ARG A 176 2.47 -16.81 10.58
CA ARG A 176 1.27 -17.64 10.38
C ARG A 176 1.57 -18.87 9.53
N LYS A 177 2.32 -18.70 8.45
CA LYS A 177 2.80 -19.82 7.62
C LYS A 177 3.62 -20.84 8.46
N LYS A 178 4.51 -20.36 9.33
CA LYS A 178 5.32 -21.25 10.21
C LYS A 178 4.48 -21.97 11.26
N ALA A 179 3.40 -21.35 11.71
CA ALA A 179 2.43 -21.94 12.63
C ALA A 179 1.38 -22.82 11.93
N ASN A 180 1.47 -22.98 10.60
CA ASN A 180 0.52 -23.74 9.79
C ASN A 180 -0.94 -23.25 9.91
N VAL A 181 -1.14 -21.93 10.05
CA VAL A 181 -2.47 -21.30 10.05
C VAL A 181 -2.68 -20.45 8.80
N VAL A 182 -3.96 -20.21 8.47
CA VAL A 182 -4.37 -19.51 7.26
C VAL A 182 -3.73 -18.11 7.18
N LYS A 183 -3.24 -17.72 6.01
CA LYS A 183 -2.70 -16.38 5.75
C LYS A 183 -3.80 -15.32 5.95
N LEU A 184 -3.45 -14.19 6.54
CA LEU A 184 -4.33 -13.01 6.60
C LEU A 184 -4.30 -12.24 5.27
N GLU A 185 -5.46 -11.79 4.84
CA GLU A 185 -5.59 -10.78 3.80
C GLU A 185 -5.63 -9.37 4.39
N TRP A 186 -5.04 -8.42 3.66
CA TRP A 186 -4.97 -7.02 4.08
C TRP A 186 -6.32 -6.33 3.89
N SER A 187 -6.79 -5.64 4.91
CA SER A 187 -7.95 -4.75 4.83
C SER A 187 -7.51 -3.28 4.83
N ASP A 188 -7.95 -2.51 3.82
CA ASP A 188 -7.70 -1.07 3.76
C ASP A 188 -8.56 -0.32 4.80
N VAL A 189 -9.75 -0.81 5.17
CA VAL A 189 -10.56 -0.25 6.26
C VAL A 189 -9.86 -0.40 7.61
N LEU A 190 -9.42 -1.62 7.94
CA LEU A 190 -8.65 -1.87 9.16
C LEU A 190 -7.33 -1.07 9.18
N TYR A 191 -6.71 -0.84 8.02
CA TYR A 191 -5.52 0.00 7.95
C TYR A 191 -5.79 1.46 8.33
N GLU A 192 -6.94 2.03 7.94
CA GLU A 192 -7.33 3.36 8.39
C GLU A 192 -7.52 3.46 9.90
N ILE A 193 -8.04 2.40 10.53
CA ILE A 193 -8.16 2.28 11.98
C ILE A 193 -6.77 2.18 12.62
N CYS A 194 -5.91 1.26 12.16
CA CYS A 194 -4.54 1.10 12.67
C CYS A 194 -3.74 2.40 12.63
N LYS A 195 -3.90 3.20 11.57
CA LYS A 195 -3.23 4.49 11.43
C LYS A 195 -3.58 5.44 12.57
N VAL A 196 -4.87 5.61 12.88
CA VAL A 196 -5.25 6.48 14.00
C VAL A 196 -4.84 5.85 15.32
N ARG A 197 -5.04 4.53 15.44
CA ARG A 197 -4.66 3.80 16.64
C ARG A 197 -3.18 3.88 16.99
N ALA A 198 -2.29 3.82 16.00
CA ALA A 198 -0.86 4.01 16.19
C ALA A 198 -0.50 5.40 16.75
N LYS A 199 -1.32 6.43 16.49
CA LYS A 199 -1.18 7.75 17.12
C LYS A 199 -1.68 7.74 18.56
N ASP A 200 -2.84 7.15 18.81
CA ASP A 200 -3.40 7.05 20.16
C ASP A 200 -2.41 6.37 21.12
N ILE A 201 -1.64 5.39 20.63
CA ILE A 201 -0.62 4.65 21.39
C ILE A 201 0.59 5.52 21.73
N VAL A 202 0.93 6.52 20.89
CA VAL A 202 1.99 7.49 21.21
C VAL A 202 1.59 8.33 22.40
N ASP A 203 0.32 8.75 22.46
CA ASP A 203 -0.20 9.60 23.53
C ASP A 203 -0.49 8.79 24.80
N GLU A 204 -0.98 7.56 24.66
CA GLU A 204 -1.26 6.65 25.77
C GLU A 204 -1.07 5.19 25.35
N PHE A 205 -0.03 4.54 25.87
CA PHE A 205 0.24 3.13 25.61
C PHE A 205 -0.72 2.22 26.39
N SER A 206 -1.94 2.04 25.89
CA SER A 206 -2.97 1.18 26.47
C SER A 206 -3.90 0.61 25.40
N HIS A 207 -4.56 -0.52 25.65
CA HIS A 207 -5.55 -1.15 24.73
C HIS A 207 -6.94 -0.47 24.76
N LYS A 208 -7.18 0.51 25.63
CA LYS A 208 -8.52 1.01 25.98
C LYS A 208 -9.23 1.79 24.86
N LYS A 209 -8.48 2.34 23.91
CA LYS A 209 -9.01 3.23 22.86
C LYS A 209 -9.37 2.53 21.56
N LEU A 210 -9.11 1.23 21.42
CA LEU A 210 -9.35 0.52 20.17
C LEU A 210 -10.80 0.67 19.68
N ASP A 211 -11.77 0.33 20.51
CA ASP A 211 -13.19 0.33 20.14
C ASP A 211 -13.70 1.72 19.77
N SER A 212 -13.38 2.73 20.60
CA SER A 212 -13.80 4.11 20.34
C SER A 212 -13.15 4.68 19.09
N THR A 213 -11.86 4.41 18.87
CA THR A 213 -11.14 4.80 17.65
C THR A 213 -11.72 4.11 16.42
N ALA A 214 -11.97 2.80 16.49
CA ALA A 214 -12.53 2.03 15.38
C ALA A 214 -13.93 2.54 15.00
N LYS A 215 -14.85 2.65 15.97
CA LYS A 215 -16.21 3.18 15.75
C LYS A 215 -16.20 4.58 15.15
N ASN A 216 -15.33 5.46 15.66
CA ASN A 216 -15.19 6.82 15.15
C ASN A 216 -14.74 6.85 13.67
N ILE A 217 -13.78 6.00 13.30
CA ILE A 217 -13.30 5.91 11.92
C ILE A 217 -14.34 5.29 11.00
N LEU A 218 -15.00 4.21 11.42
CA LEU A 218 -16.08 3.57 10.67
C LEU A 218 -17.20 4.57 10.35
N LYS A 219 -17.67 5.29 11.37
CA LYS A 219 -18.73 6.30 11.22
C LYS A 219 -18.30 7.47 10.34
N ASN A 220 -17.22 8.16 10.71
CA ASN A 220 -16.89 9.43 10.07
C ASN A 220 -16.29 9.29 8.67
N LYS A 221 -15.63 8.17 8.39
CA LYS A 221 -14.99 7.94 7.10
C LYS A 221 -15.85 7.14 6.13
N TYR A 222 -16.65 6.21 6.65
CA TYR A 222 -17.39 5.25 5.83
C TYR A 222 -18.90 5.30 6.05
N GLY A 223 -19.40 6.09 7.00
CA GLY A 223 -20.83 6.11 7.35
C GLY A 223 -21.33 4.80 7.97
N TYR A 224 -20.42 3.99 8.51
CA TYR A 224 -20.72 2.65 9.02
C TYR A 224 -20.71 2.66 10.55
N GLU A 225 -21.80 2.22 11.18
CA GLU A 225 -21.98 2.34 12.63
C GLU A 225 -22.03 1.00 13.38
N GLU A 226 -22.18 -0.12 12.66
CA GLU A 226 -22.24 -1.44 13.29
C GLU A 226 -20.88 -1.85 13.87
N TRP A 227 -20.90 -2.47 15.06
CA TRP A 227 -19.69 -2.98 15.71
C TRP A 227 -19.73 -4.48 15.90
N MET A 228 -20.88 -4.98 16.37
CA MET A 228 -21.18 -6.39 16.51
C MET A 228 -22.03 -6.81 15.31
N LEU A 229 -21.55 -7.77 14.55
CA LEU A 229 -22.22 -8.32 13.38
C LEU A 229 -22.94 -9.60 13.80
N TRP A 230 -24.19 -9.76 13.38
CA TRP A 230 -25.01 -10.91 13.73
C TRP A 230 -25.37 -11.72 12.50
N GLY A 231 -25.33 -13.05 12.63
CA GLY A 231 -25.77 -13.98 11.59
C GLY A 231 -26.19 -15.32 12.18
N ASN A 232 -26.92 -16.10 11.40
CA ASN A 232 -27.51 -17.36 11.86
C ASN A 232 -26.93 -18.56 11.08
N VAL A 233 -26.74 -19.67 11.78
CA VAL A 233 -26.52 -21.00 11.17
C VAL A 233 -27.67 -21.90 11.64
N GLY A 234 -28.57 -22.24 10.72
CA GLY A 234 -29.83 -22.89 11.08
C GLY A 234 -30.64 -22.04 12.06
N THR A 235 -30.93 -22.57 13.25
CA THR A 235 -31.67 -21.87 14.31
C THR A 235 -30.78 -21.17 15.34
N LYS A 236 -29.45 -21.27 15.23
CA LYS A 236 -28.51 -20.66 16.17
C LYS A 236 -28.03 -19.30 15.64
N GLY A 237 -28.00 -18.29 16.50
CA GLY A 237 -27.46 -16.96 16.21
C GLY A 237 -26.07 -16.75 16.78
N TYR A 238 -25.19 -16.10 16.02
CA TYR A 238 -23.80 -15.83 16.37
C TYR A 238 -23.49 -14.35 16.20
N GLY A 239 -22.70 -13.82 17.14
CA GLY A 239 -22.20 -12.44 17.11
C GLY A 239 -20.68 -12.42 16.91
N VAL A 240 -20.20 -11.52 16.06
CA VAL A 240 -18.76 -11.29 15.84
C VAL A 240 -18.45 -9.80 15.73
N CYS A 241 -17.44 -9.33 16.46
CA CYS A 241 -16.97 -7.96 16.33
C CYS A 241 -16.18 -7.77 15.03
N ILE A 242 -16.26 -6.57 14.43
CA ILE A 242 -15.43 -6.19 13.27
C ILE A 242 -13.94 -6.37 13.54
N ILE A 243 -13.50 -6.11 14.78
CA ILE A 243 -12.14 -6.36 15.23
C ILE A 243 -12.18 -7.42 16.31
N SER A 244 -11.42 -8.50 16.09
CA SER A 244 -11.37 -9.67 16.97
C SER A 244 -10.12 -9.64 17.86
N GLY A 245 -9.08 -8.89 17.50
CA GLY A 245 -7.88 -8.76 18.32
C GLY A 245 -7.00 -7.56 17.96
N GLU A 246 -6.16 -7.14 18.91
CA GLU A 246 -5.18 -6.06 18.75
C GLU A 246 -3.82 -6.48 19.31
N ASN A 247 -2.76 -6.12 18.59
CA ASN A 247 -1.40 -6.06 19.12
C ASN A 247 -0.86 -4.65 19.02
N ILE A 248 -0.22 -4.16 20.09
CA ILE A 248 0.44 -2.85 20.12
C ILE A 248 1.91 -3.02 20.48
N PHE A 249 2.77 -2.15 19.95
CA PHE A 249 4.19 -2.13 20.29
C PHE A 249 4.71 -0.68 20.23
N SER A 250 5.66 -0.36 21.11
CA SER A 250 6.36 0.92 21.12
C SER A 250 7.84 0.68 21.38
N GLY A 251 8.69 1.53 20.78
CA GLY A 251 10.13 1.53 21.01
C GLY A 251 10.98 1.35 19.75
N SER A 252 10.38 1.20 18.56
CA SER A 252 11.14 1.11 17.31
C SER A 252 10.29 1.31 16.08
N SER A 253 10.82 1.99 15.06
CA SER A 253 10.22 2.08 13.73
C SER A 253 10.46 0.83 12.85
N SER A 254 11.09 -0.22 13.37
CA SER A 254 11.44 -1.42 12.60
C SER A 254 10.31 -2.47 12.56
N PRO A 255 9.82 -2.87 11.37
CA PRO A 255 8.87 -3.97 11.23
C PRO A 255 9.33 -5.26 11.92
N LYS A 256 10.62 -5.58 11.80
CA LYS A 256 11.19 -6.81 12.35
C LYS A 256 11.20 -6.79 13.88
N GLN A 257 11.46 -5.64 14.48
CA GLN A 257 11.49 -5.50 15.95
C GLN A 257 10.07 -5.59 16.52
N ALA A 258 9.08 -4.93 15.90
CA ALA A 258 7.68 -5.06 16.29
C ALA A 258 7.20 -6.53 16.28
N MET A 259 7.43 -7.25 15.18
CA MET A 259 7.07 -8.68 15.09
C MET A 259 7.81 -9.55 16.11
N LYS A 260 9.09 -9.26 16.37
CA LYS A 260 9.87 -10.01 17.35
C LYS A 260 9.31 -9.80 18.76
N SER A 261 8.95 -8.55 19.11
CA SER A 261 8.36 -8.21 20.39
C SER A 261 7.04 -8.94 20.63
N TRP A 262 6.13 -8.91 19.65
CA TRP A 262 4.86 -9.65 19.74
C TRP A 262 5.06 -11.16 19.85
N LYS A 263 5.99 -11.73 19.07
CA LYS A 263 6.32 -13.15 19.16
C LYS A 263 6.77 -13.60 20.56
N THR A 264 7.48 -12.74 21.29
CA THR A 264 7.99 -13.08 22.63
C THR A 264 6.95 -12.97 23.75
N SER A 265 5.72 -12.54 23.44
CA SER A 265 4.64 -12.40 24.40
C SER A 265 3.51 -13.37 24.06
N GLN A 266 3.07 -14.17 25.04
CA GLN A 266 2.06 -15.21 24.82
C GLN A 266 0.75 -14.65 24.22
N GLY A 267 0.18 -13.59 24.82
CA GLY A 267 -1.06 -12.99 24.35
C GLY A 267 -0.93 -12.36 22.96
N HIS A 268 0.15 -11.63 22.71
CA HIS A 268 0.38 -11.04 21.39
C HIS A 268 0.64 -12.12 20.33
N TYR A 269 1.42 -13.15 20.65
CA TYR A 269 1.68 -14.25 19.73
C TYR A 269 0.41 -15.05 19.42
N HIS A 270 -0.46 -15.27 20.41
CA HIS A 270 -1.78 -15.85 20.19
C HIS A 270 -2.56 -15.09 19.12
N ASN A 271 -2.65 -13.76 19.20
CA ASN A 271 -3.26 -12.96 18.14
C ASN A 271 -2.54 -13.11 16.79
N MET A 272 -1.20 -13.16 16.78
CA MET A 272 -0.45 -13.31 15.54
C MET A 272 -0.83 -14.60 14.80
N VAL A 273 -1.02 -15.70 15.53
CA VAL A 273 -1.24 -17.03 14.92
C VAL A 273 -2.63 -17.61 15.18
N HIS A 274 -3.60 -16.79 15.58
CA HIS A 274 -4.97 -17.25 15.81
C HIS A 274 -5.53 -17.94 14.54
N PRO A 275 -5.99 -19.20 14.63
CA PRO A 275 -6.39 -19.98 13.46
C PRO A 275 -7.59 -19.38 12.72
N ASP A 276 -8.47 -18.68 13.43
CA ASP A 276 -9.73 -18.17 12.86
C ASP A 276 -9.67 -16.77 12.27
N TYR A 277 -8.60 -16.02 12.52
CA TYR A 277 -8.43 -14.73 11.85
C TYR A 277 -8.20 -14.93 10.34
N ARG A 278 -8.84 -14.07 9.54
CA ARG A 278 -8.80 -14.09 8.06
C ARG A 278 -8.28 -12.79 7.48
N TYR A 279 -8.48 -11.68 8.20
CA TYR A 279 -8.14 -10.34 7.74
C TYR A 279 -7.36 -9.58 8.82
N GLY A 280 -6.61 -8.57 8.38
CA GLY A 280 -5.96 -7.67 9.31
C GLY A 280 -5.26 -6.52 8.61
N ALA A 281 -4.73 -5.61 9.42
CA ALA A 281 -3.87 -4.54 8.96
C ALA A 281 -2.88 -4.17 10.07
N ILE A 282 -1.82 -3.47 9.67
CA ILE A 282 -0.79 -2.97 10.58
C ILE A 282 -0.44 -1.56 10.16
N ALA A 283 -0.24 -0.65 11.11
CA ALA A 283 0.30 0.68 10.84
C ALA A 283 1.33 1.09 11.89
N SER A 284 2.26 1.95 11.47
CA SER A 284 3.26 2.56 12.33
C SER A 284 3.14 4.08 12.37
N TYR A 285 3.45 4.66 13.52
CA TYR A 285 3.59 6.11 13.71
C TYR A 285 4.56 6.39 14.85
N LYS A 286 5.62 7.18 14.58
CA LYS A 286 6.66 7.57 15.57
C LYS A 286 7.20 6.40 16.43
N GLY A 287 7.51 5.27 15.80
CA GLY A 287 8.03 4.09 16.51
C GLY A 287 7.00 3.30 17.32
N CYS A 288 5.72 3.69 17.28
CA CYS A 288 4.60 2.91 17.77
C CYS A 288 3.92 2.15 16.62
N TRP A 289 3.39 0.98 16.93
CA TRP A 289 2.77 0.04 16.01
C TRP A 289 1.43 -0.43 16.54
N ALA A 290 0.43 -0.47 15.68
CA ALA A 290 -0.85 -1.11 15.93
C ALA A 290 -1.11 -2.14 14.83
N ALA A 291 -1.44 -3.36 15.24
CA ALA A 291 -1.99 -4.40 14.37
C ALA A 291 -3.38 -4.76 14.88
N VAL A 292 -4.36 -4.83 13.98
CA VAL A 292 -5.70 -5.31 14.30
C VAL A 292 -6.03 -6.50 13.41
N PHE A 293 -6.79 -7.43 13.96
CA PHE A 293 -7.14 -8.70 13.32
C PHE A 293 -8.66 -8.86 13.29
N SER A 294 -9.15 -9.52 12.25
CA SER A 294 -10.58 -9.80 12.09
C SER A 294 -10.80 -11.19 11.50
N MET A 295 -11.92 -11.79 11.89
CA MET A 295 -12.43 -13.03 11.28
C MET A 295 -13.23 -12.76 10.01
N VAL A 296 -13.69 -11.52 9.78
CA VAL A 296 -14.58 -11.14 8.68
C VAL A 296 -13.90 -10.25 7.65
N ASP A 297 -14.41 -10.25 6.42
CA ASP A 297 -13.99 -9.32 5.38
C ASP A 297 -14.55 -7.92 5.66
N VAL A 298 -13.81 -7.16 6.46
CA VAL A 298 -14.21 -5.81 6.87
C VAL A 298 -14.33 -4.86 5.67
N ASP A 299 -13.54 -5.07 4.62
CA ASP A 299 -13.60 -4.21 3.43
C ASP A 299 -14.91 -4.45 2.67
N GLU A 300 -15.30 -5.70 2.43
CA GLU A 300 -16.57 -6.02 1.77
C GLU A 300 -17.79 -5.56 2.57
N ILE A 301 -17.76 -5.73 3.89
CA ILE A 301 -18.88 -5.36 4.76
C ILE A 301 -19.04 -3.83 4.82
N VAL A 302 -17.95 -3.10 5.03
CA VAL A 302 -18.00 -1.64 5.25
C VAL A 302 -18.11 -0.87 3.95
N LEU A 303 -17.46 -1.30 2.87
CA LEU A 303 -17.42 -0.57 1.61
C LEU A 303 -18.55 -0.96 0.66
N ASN A 304 -18.97 -2.23 0.67
CA ASN A 304 -19.94 -2.76 -0.28
C ASN A 304 -21.27 -3.16 0.37
N ASN A 305 -21.43 -3.00 1.68
CA ASN A 305 -22.59 -3.44 2.45
C ASN A 305 -22.93 -4.93 2.20
N ASN A 306 -21.90 -5.74 1.99
CA ASN A 306 -22.04 -7.16 1.65
C ASN A 306 -22.03 -8.03 2.92
N THR A 307 -23.22 -8.31 3.46
CA THR A 307 -23.38 -9.13 4.67
C THR A 307 -23.16 -10.63 4.45
N GLU A 308 -23.16 -11.11 3.20
CA GLU A 308 -22.83 -12.51 2.88
C GLU A 308 -21.39 -12.86 3.27
N SER A 309 -20.52 -11.86 3.40
CA SER A 309 -19.15 -11.98 3.91
C SER A 309 -19.06 -12.49 5.36
N LEU A 310 -20.19 -12.61 6.07
CA LEU A 310 -20.28 -13.26 7.38
C LEU A 310 -20.31 -14.80 7.31
N GLU A 311 -20.77 -15.38 6.20
CA GLU A 311 -20.93 -16.84 6.08
C GLU A 311 -19.69 -17.66 6.46
N PRO A 312 -18.46 -17.28 6.03
CA PRO A 312 -17.27 -18.02 6.39
C PRO A 312 -16.99 -18.03 7.91
N VAL A 313 -17.25 -16.91 8.62
CA VAL A 313 -17.01 -16.84 10.06
C VAL A 313 -18.09 -17.56 10.86
N LEU A 314 -19.35 -17.48 10.43
CA LEU A 314 -20.46 -18.18 11.10
C LEU A 314 -20.22 -19.69 11.10
N LYS A 315 -19.71 -20.23 9.99
CA LYS A 315 -19.30 -21.63 9.86
C LYS A 315 -18.08 -22.01 10.70
N ILE A 316 -17.26 -21.05 11.11
CA ILE A 316 -16.16 -21.30 12.06
C ILE A 316 -16.74 -21.39 13.47
N LEU A 317 -17.58 -20.41 13.84
CA LEU A 317 -18.18 -20.31 15.18
C LEU A 317 -19.15 -21.47 15.51
N ASP A 318 -19.85 -22.04 14.52
CA ASP A 318 -20.73 -23.21 14.76
C ASP A 318 -19.95 -24.53 14.91
N ARG A 319 -18.63 -24.56 14.66
CA ARG A 319 -17.79 -25.76 14.89
C ARG A 319 -17.29 -25.88 16.33
N GLU A 320 -17.36 -24.78 17.09
CA GLU A 320 -16.99 -24.71 18.50
C GLU A 320 -18.18 -25.11 19.39
#